data_AF-A0A524MRR3-F1
#
_entry.id   AF-A0A524MRR3-F1
#
_cell.length_a   1.000
_cell.length_b   1.000
_cell.length_c   1.000
_cell.angle_alpha   90.00
_cell.angle_beta   90.00
_cell.angle_gamma   90.00
#
_symmetry.space_group_name_H-M   'P 1'
#
loop_
_entity.id
_entity.type
_entity.pdbx_description
1 polymer ?
#
loop_
_entity_poly.entity_id
_entity_poly.type
_entity_poly.pdbx_seq_one_letter_code
_entity_poly.pdbx_strand_id
1 'polypeptide(L)'
;MGHDEPSTNKNIWLCMSCHKCVEMCPYEVNPLSFIESMKEQALHEGYALKSITDELELVISTGYAFPLTPNTTRQREHLGLSPIKINDELIIIAARTGLLDLLKELKEAKS
;
A
#
# COMPACT_ATOMS: atom_id res chain seq x y z
N MET A 1 -6.75 -22.05 0.50
CA MET A 1 -6.10 -21.45 -0.68
C MET A 1 -6.60 -22.15 -1.95
N GLY A 2 -7.92 -22.24 -2.13
CA GLY A 2 -8.56 -23.05 -3.18
C GLY A 2 -9.66 -22.27 -3.89
N HIS A 3 -9.37 -21.01 -4.21
CA HIS A 3 -10.20 -20.22 -5.12
C HIS A 3 -9.67 -20.43 -6.53
N ASP A 4 -10.57 -20.55 -7.51
CA ASP A 4 -10.21 -20.68 -8.92
C ASP A 4 -9.42 -19.46 -9.42
N GLU A 5 -9.63 -18.30 -8.80
CA GLU A 5 -8.93 -17.04 -9.07
C GLU A 5 -8.34 -16.45 -7.78
N PRO A 6 -7.03 -16.60 -7.54
CA PRO A 6 -6.39 -16.22 -6.27
C PRO A 6 -6.43 -14.72 -5.91
N SER A 7 -6.47 -13.83 -6.91
CA SER A 7 -6.49 -12.37 -6.77
C SER A 7 -7.79 -11.81 -6.18
N THR A 8 -8.92 -12.51 -6.38
CA THR A 8 -10.22 -12.12 -5.82
C THR A 8 -10.39 -12.51 -4.35
N ASN A 9 -9.50 -13.34 -3.82
CA ASN A 9 -9.60 -13.87 -2.46
C ASN A 9 -9.26 -12.81 -1.41
N LYS A 10 -10.28 -12.21 -0.80
CA LYS A 10 -10.13 -11.17 0.24
C LYS A 10 -9.29 -11.60 1.45
N ASN A 11 -9.17 -12.91 1.72
CA ASN A 11 -8.41 -13.40 2.87
C ASN A 11 -6.90 -13.12 2.76
N ILE A 12 -6.37 -12.87 1.56
CA ILE A 12 -4.95 -12.51 1.38
C ILE A 12 -4.60 -11.23 2.16
N TRP A 13 -5.56 -10.31 2.32
CA TRP A 13 -5.40 -9.05 3.06
C TRP A 13 -5.39 -9.22 4.58
N LEU A 14 -5.76 -10.39 5.10
CA LEU A 14 -5.67 -10.70 6.54
C LEU A 14 -4.25 -11.08 6.98
N CYS A 15 -3.34 -11.31 6.02
CA CYS A 15 -1.95 -11.56 6.34
C CYS A 15 -1.28 -10.29 6.88
N MET A 16 -0.90 -10.36 8.16
CA MET A 16 -0.21 -9.30 8.91
C MET A 16 1.30 -9.21 8.62
N SER A 17 1.81 -10.00 7.66
CA SER A 17 3.23 -10.11 7.36
C SER A 17 4.10 -10.37 8.60
N CYS A 18 3.67 -11.26 9.50
CA CYS A 18 4.38 -11.54 10.74
C CYS A 18 5.57 -12.53 10.60
N HIS A 19 5.83 -13.01 9.38
CA HIS A 19 6.90 -13.96 9.02
C HIS A 19 6.87 -15.34 9.71
N LYS A 20 5.95 -15.61 10.65
CA LYS A 20 5.87 -16.88 11.38
C LYS A 20 5.80 -18.12 10.48
N CYS A 21 5.10 -18.01 9.35
CA CYS A 21 4.98 -19.10 8.38
C CYS A 21 6.28 -19.42 7.65
N VAL A 22 7.14 -18.41 7.44
CA VAL A 22 8.46 -18.56 6.80
C VAL A 22 9.41 -19.24 7.78
N GLU A 23 9.48 -18.73 9.01
CA GLU A 23 10.43 -19.21 10.05
C GLU A 23 10.17 -20.64 10.53
N MET A 24 8.91 -21.11 10.49
CA MET A 24 8.57 -22.46 10.94
C MET A 24 8.48 -23.47 9.82
N CYS A 25 8.73 -23.09 8.57
CA CYS A 25 8.53 -24.00 7.46
C CYS A 25 9.62 -25.08 7.42
N PRO A 26 9.27 -26.38 7.59
CA PRO A 26 10.26 -27.46 7.50
C PRO A 26 10.72 -27.73 6.07
N TYR A 27 10.04 -27.15 5.07
CA TYR A 27 10.33 -27.32 3.65
C TYR A 27 11.00 -26.09 3.02
N GLU A 28 11.38 -25.11 3.84
CA GLU A 28 12.07 -23.89 3.39
C GLU A 28 11.31 -23.12 2.28
N VAL A 29 9.97 -23.25 2.26
CA VAL A 29 9.14 -22.43 1.37
C VAL A 29 8.85 -21.08 2.01
N ASN A 30 8.54 -20.08 1.17
CA ASN A 30 8.13 -18.76 1.60
C ASN A 30 6.64 -18.51 1.28
N PRO A 31 5.70 -18.88 2.18
CA PRO A 31 4.29 -18.60 1.97
C PRO A 31 3.96 -17.10 1.96
N LEU A 32 4.79 -16.26 2.58
CA LEU A 32 4.59 -14.82 2.62
C LEU A 32 4.75 -14.21 1.21
N SER A 33 5.82 -14.55 0.49
CA SER A 33 6.04 -14.03 -0.86
C SER A 33 4.91 -14.42 -1.82
N PHE A 34 4.34 -15.62 -1.65
CA PHE A 34 3.16 -16.04 -2.41
C PHE A 34 1.94 -15.14 -2.13
N ILE A 35 1.72 -14.79 -0.86
CA ILE A 35 0.64 -13.86 -0.47
C ILE A 35 0.89 -12.45 -1.02
N GLU A 36 2.13 -11.98 -1.02
CA GLU A 36 2.52 -10.68 -1.58
C GLU A 36 2.27 -10.62 -3.09
N SER A 37 2.64 -11.64 -3.85
CA SER A 37 2.35 -11.72 -5.28
C SER A 37 0.85 -11.77 -5.58
N MET A 38 0.05 -12.47 -4.76
CA MET A 38 -1.41 -12.45 -4.90
C MET A 38 -2.00 -11.05 -4.61
N LYS A 39 -1.45 -10.32 -3.63
CA LYS A 39 -1.87 -8.93 -3.34
C LYS A 39 -1.52 -7.98 -4.49
N GLU A 40 -0.34 -8.15 -5.09
CA GLU A 40 0.09 -7.41 -6.29
C GLU A 40 -0.84 -7.67 -7.47
N GLN A 41 -1.13 -8.94 -7.77
CA GLN A 41 -2.09 -9.30 -8.82
C GLN A 41 -3.48 -8.72 -8.54
N ALA A 42 -3.97 -8.81 -7.29
CA ALA A 42 -5.23 -8.21 -6.88
C ALA A 42 -5.23 -6.68 -7.03
N LEU A 43 -4.09 -6.00 -6.86
CA LEU A 43 -3.96 -4.58 -7.13
C LEU A 43 -4.11 -4.29 -8.62
N HIS A 44 -3.38 -5.00 -9.47
CA HIS A 44 -3.43 -4.81 -10.93
C HIS A 44 -4.81 -5.11 -11.53
N GLU A 45 -5.54 -6.08 -10.98
CA GLU A 45 -6.88 -6.45 -11.44
C GLU A 45 -8.01 -5.61 -10.80
N GLY A 46 -7.67 -4.64 -9.94
CA GLY A 46 -8.66 -3.74 -9.32
C GLY A 46 -9.39 -4.31 -8.11
N TYR A 47 -9.00 -5.49 -7.62
CA TYR A 47 -9.54 -6.15 -6.43
C TYR A 47 -8.92 -5.66 -5.10
N ALA A 48 -7.96 -4.73 -5.14
CA ALA A 48 -7.40 -4.12 -3.93
C ALA A 48 -8.44 -3.35 -3.10
N LEU A 49 -8.26 -3.40 -1.78
CA LEU A 49 -9.07 -2.67 -0.82
C LEU A 49 -8.92 -1.15 -1.03
N LYS A 50 -10.02 -0.39 -0.83
CA LYS A 50 -9.99 1.07 -1.00
C LYS A 50 -8.95 1.76 -0.11
N SER A 51 -8.76 1.28 1.11
CA SER A 51 -7.75 1.83 2.03
C SER A 51 -6.34 1.75 1.46
N ILE A 52 -6.02 0.70 0.68
CA ILE A 52 -4.71 0.54 0.04
C ILE A 52 -4.52 1.55 -1.08
N THR A 53 -5.54 1.77 -1.92
CA THR A 53 -5.47 2.77 -2.99
C THR A 53 -5.43 4.20 -2.45
N ASP A 54 -6.16 4.49 -1.37
CA ASP A 54 -6.14 5.80 -0.70
C ASP A 54 -4.77 6.07 -0.06
N GLU A 55 -4.16 5.05 0.56
CA GLU A 55 -2.81 5.14 1.13
C GLU A 55 -1.75 5.35 0.04
N LEU A 56 -1.83 4.62 -1.08
CA LEU A 56 -0.95 4.82 -2.24
C LEU A 56 -0.98 6.27 -2.73
N GLU A 57 -2.18 6.83 -2.90
CA GLU A 57 -2.33 8.23 -3.32
C GLU A 57 -1.69 9.20 -2.32
N LEU A 58 -1.94 8.99 -1.03
CA LEU A 58 -1.40 9.84 0.02
C LEU A 58 0.13 9.79 0.06
N VAL A 59 0.71 8.59 0.00
CA VAL A 59 2.16 8.40 -0.01
C VAL A 59 2.77 9.04 -1.25
N ILE A 60 2.22 8.79 -2.43
CA ILE A 60 2.74 9.35 -3.69
C ILE A 60 2.67 10.88 -3.66
N SER A 61 1.57 11.47 -3.21
CA SER A 61 1.35 12.92 -3.25
C SER A 61 2.06 13.70 -2.15
N THR A 62 2.25 13.10 -0.97
CA THR A 62 2.76 13.82 0.21
C THR A 62 4.12 13.34 0.70
N GLY A 63 4.53 12.12 0.35
CA GLY A 63 5.68 11.45 0.94
C GLY A 63 5.39 10.74 2.26
N TYR A 64 4.14 10.73 2.73
CA TYR A 64 3.76 10.22 4.05
C TYR A 64 2.63 9.19 3.97
N ALA A 65 2.71 8.13 4.78
CA ALA A 65 1.64 7.13 4.91
C ALA A 65 0.45 7.62 5.76
N PHE A 66 0.64 8.70 6.53
CA PHE A 66 -0.39 9.29 7.38
C PHE A 66 -0.71 10.72 6.93
N PRO A 67 -1.99 11.14 6.98
CA PRO A 67 -2.40 12.43 6.46
C PRO A 67 -1.83 13.57 7.30
N LEU A 68 -1.34 14.60 6.62
CA LEU A 68 -0.87 15.83 7.24
C LEU A 68 -2.07 16.72 7.57
N THR A 69 -2.58 16.60 8.79
CA THR A 69 -3.74 17.39 9.25
C THR A 69 -3.32 18.70 9.92
N PRO A 70 -4.19 19.73 9.94
CA PRO A 70 -3.93 20.96 10.71
C PRO A 70 -3.68 20.70 12.20
N ASN A 71 -4.31 19.67 12.78
CA ASN A 71 -4.06 19.30 14.16
C ASN A 71 -2.63 18.78 14.35
N THR A 72 -2.11 17.97 13.42
CA THR A 72 -0.71 17.51 13.45
C THR A 72 0.26 18.68 13.46
N THR A 73 0.06 19.69 12.60
CA THR A 73 0.89 20.91 12.57
C THR A 73 0.84 21.67 13.89
N ARG A 74 -0.37 21.91 14.42
CA ARG A 74 -0.55 22.61 15.71
C ARG A 74 0.11 21.86 16.88
N GLN A 75 -0.01 20.54 16.92
CA GLN A 75 0.65 19.72 17.95
C GLN A 75 2.17 19.83 17.86
N ARG A 76 2.73 19.82 16.64
CA ARG A 76 4.17 20.01 16.44
C ARG A 76 4.65 21.38 16.90
N GLU A 77 3.93 22.45 16.57
CA GLU A 77 4.24 23.81 17.02
C GLU A 77 4.21 23.92 18.56
N HIS A 78 3.18 23.35 19.20
CA HIS A 78 3.07 23.33 20.66
C HIS A 78 4.25 22.59 21.32
N LEU A 79 4.75 21.54 20.67
CA LEU A 79 5.92 20.77 21.10
C LEU A 79 7.27 21.39 20.65
N GLY A 80 7.27 22.54 19.96
CA GLY A 80 8.49 23.18 19.45
C GLY A 80 9.18 22.41 18.31
N LEU A 81 8.47 21.51 17.64
CA LEU A 81 8.99 20.70 16.53
C LEU A 81 8.90 21.45 15.21
N SER A 82 9.89 21.25 14.32
CA SER A 82 9.90 21.87 12.99
C SER A 82 8.69 21.44 12.14
N PRO A 83 8.20 22.30 11.22
CA PRO A 83 7.14 21.93 10.29
C PRO A 83 7.50 20.73 9.43
N ILE A 84 6.49 19.93 9.08
CA ILE A 84 6.64 18.82 8.14
C ILE A 84 6.74 19.40 6.73
N LYS A 85 7.68 18.90 5.94
CA LYS A 85 7.87 19.28 4.53
C LYS A 85 7.38 18.14 3.65
N ILE A 86 6.52 18.45 2.69
CA ILE A 86 6.10 17.48 1.67
C ILE A 86 7.30 17.16 0.78
N ASN A 87 7.49 15.87 0.48
CA ASN A 87 8.47 15.41 -0.51
C ASN A 87 7.74 15.06 -1.81
N ASP A 88 8.08 15.73 -2.90
CA ASP A 88 7.52 15.54 -4.24
C ASP A 88 8.31 14.56 -5.12
N GLU A 89 9.48 14.07 -4.67
CA GLU A 89 10.29 13.08 -5.38
C GLU A 89 9.53 11.78 -5.62
N LEU A 90 8.63 11.38 -4.71
CA LEU A 90 7.85 10.16 -4.87
C LEU A 90 6.89 10.22 -6.06
N ILE A 91 6.39 11.41 -6.43
CA ILE A 91 5.58 11.60 -7.64
C ILE A 91 6.44 11.30 -8.87
N ILE A 92 7.69 11.76 -8.89
CA ILE A 92 8.62 11.53 -10.00
C ILE A 92 8.92 10.04 -10.14
N ILE A 93 9.18 9.35 -9.03
CA ILE A 93 9.42 7.91 -9.02
C ILE A 93 8.17 7.16 -9.51
N ALA A 94 6.99 7.48 -8.96
CA ALA A 94 5.74 6.84 -9.33
C ALA A 94 5.38 7.01 -10.81
N ALA A 95 5.71 8.18 -11.40
CA ALA A 95 5.54 8.40 -12.83
C ALA A 95 6.49 7.53 -13.67
N ARG A 96 7.74 7.35 -13.23
CA ARG A 96 8.75 6.55 -13.96
C ARG A 96 8.53 5.04 -13.84
N THR A 97 7.93 4.58 -12.75
CA THR A 97 7.64 3.16 -12.53
C THR A 97 6.29 2.72 -13.08
N GLY A 98 5.47 3.64 -13.60
CA GLY A 98 4.10 3.37 -14.06
C GLY A 98 3.06 3.26 -12.93
N LEU A 99 3.48 3.41 -11.67
CA LEU A 99 2.58 3.34 -10.51
C LEU A 99 1.53 4.47 -10.53
N LEU A 100 1.91 5.65 -11.04
CA LEU A 100 0.99 6.78 -11.15
C LEU A 100 -0.15 6.51 -12.15
N ASP A 101 0.13 5.79 -13.23
CA ASP A 101 -0.87 5.46 -14.24
C ASP A 101 -1.79 4.34 -13.76
N LEU A 102 -1.22 3.31 -13.11
CA LEU A 102 -2.00 2.28 -12.41
C LEU A 102 -2.98 2.91 -11.41
N LEU A 103 -2.55 3.90 -10.62
CA LEU A 103 -3.41 4.57 -9.65
C LEU A 103 -4.59 5.32 -10.32
N LYS A 104 -4.38 5.92 -11.49
CA LYS A 104 -5.46 6.59 -12.24
C LYS A 104 -6.48 5.56 -12.75
N GLU A 105 -6.00 4.48 -13.37
CA GLU A 105 -6.84 3.39 -13.88
C GLU A 105 -7.72 2.79 -12.76
N LEU A 106 -7.13 2.57 -11.59
CA LEU A 106 -7.84 2.03 -10.42
C LEU A 106 -8.92 2.97 -9.87
N LYS A 107 -8.78 4.28 -10.07
CA LYS A 107 -9.80 5.27 -9.69
C LYS A 107 -10.93 5.34 -10.70
N GLU A 108 -10.59 5.31 -11.99
CA GLU A 108 -11.56 5.34 -13.09
C GLU A 108 -12.44 4.09 -13.09
N ALA A 109 -11.87 2.91 -12.82
CA ALA A 109 -12.61 1.64 -12.73
C ALA A 109 -13.60 1.57 -11.55
N LYS A 110 -13.52 2.48 -10.57
CA LYS A 110 -14.37 2.54 -9.38
C LYS A 110 -15.34 3.75 -9.36
N SER A 111 -15.32 4.61 -10.38
CA SER A 111 -16.25 5.74 -10.56
C SER A 111 -17.50 5.35 -11.34
#